data_AF-A0A3R7F6J9-F1
#
_entry.id   AF-A0A3R7F6J9-F1
#
_cell.length_a   1.000
_cell.length_b   1.000
_cell.length_c   1.000
_cell.angle_alpha   90.00
_cell.angle_beta   90.00
_cell.angle_gamma   90.00
#
_symmetry.space_group_name_H-M   'P 1'
#
loop_
_entity.id
_entity.type
_entity.pdbx_description
1 polymer ?
#
loop_
_entity_poly.entity_id
_entity_poly.type
_entity_poly.pdbx_seq_one_letter_code
_entity_poly.pdbx_strand_id
1 'polypeptide(L)'
;MGRDAKAVLKPLFPEPVLLIQGGGERVLVAADLHIGWEITLSGYGIYVPSQAKRFLRRIARIIRRVKPSTLVFLGDLKHTIGKLGKSEWMDVPEFLEAVKSMVDRVVIVPGNHDGDIEALTPEDVEITESGGIDLWGEVGLFHGHSWPKPELFNCRTLVMGHIHPAVTFRDRFSNRFLRRVWVKADIDPCCLSSYIEKRALAKRKEDFEVRSERLIIMPSFNGFMKGRALNEATSEELGVKAISPILRSRCVDIENSELYLLDGVFLGMLGEVREITSVLL
;
A
#
# COMPACT_ATOMS: atom_id res chain seq x y z
N MET A 1 -32.15 9.13 -6.96
CA MET A 1 -31.98 9.46 -5.54
C MET A 1 -31.66 8.19 -4.77
N GLY A 2 -30.38 7.84 -4.67
CA GLY A 2 -29.86 6.86 -3.71
C GLY A 2 -28.69 7.56 -3.02
N ARG A 3 -28.78 7.74 -1.71
CA ARG A 3 -27.87 8.56 -0.91
C ARG A 3 -26.43 8.07 -1.03
N ASP A 4 -25.50 9.03 -1.08
CA ASP A 4 -24.06 8.86 -0.90
C ASP A 4 -23.76 7.95 0.31
N ALA A 5 -23.59 6.66 0.07
CA ALA A 5 -23.12 5.75 1.10
C ALA A 5 -21.62 5.97 1.24
N LYS A 6 -21.23 6.96 2.06
CA LYS A 6 -19.84 7.28 2.39
C LYS A 6 -19.08 6.01 2.76
N ALA A 7 -17.98 5.72 2.05
CA ALA A 7 -17.15 4.57 2.35
C ALA A 7 -16.51 4.72 3.75
N VAL A 8 -16.51 3.64 4.52
CA VAL A 8 -15.87 3.59 5.84
C VAL A 8 -14.59 2.77 5.74
N LEU A 9 -13.46 3.41 6.05
CA LEU A 9 -12.13 2.81 6.03
C LEU A 9 -11.72 2.43 7.46
N LYS A 10 -11.31 1.18 7.68
CA LYS A 10 -10.95 0.63 9.00
C LYS A 10 -9.64 -0.16 8.91
N PRO A 11 -8.50 0.40 9.33
CA PRO A 11 -7.29 -0.37 9.57
C PRO A 11 -7.57 -1.48 10.59
N LEU A 12 -7.21 -2.73 10.28
CA LEU A 12 -7.52 -3.87 11.14
C LEU A 12 -6.35 -4.26 12.04
N PHE A 13 -6.08 -3.49 13.09
CA PHE A 13 -5.00 -3.79 14.03
C PHE A 13 -5.13 -5.19 14.70
N PRO A 14 -4.04 -5.96 14.93
CA PRO A 14 -2.66 -5.66 14.57
C PRO A 14 -2.25 -6.03 13.13
N GLU A 15 -3.23 -6.34 12.29
CA GLU A 15 -3.02 -6.80 10.92
C GLU A 15 -2.79 -5.59 9.97
N PRO A 16 -1.77 -5.61 9.12
CA PRO A 16 -1.45 -4.57 8.13
C PRO A 16 -2.39 -4.70 6.92
N VAL A 17 -3.69 -4.65 7.16
CA VAL A 17 -4.76 -4.75 6.16
C VAL A 17 -5.82 -3.71 6.42
N LEU A 18 -6.41 -3.18 5.36
CA LEU A 18 -7.44 -2.16 5.42
C LEU A 18 -8.78 -2.79 5.04
N LEU A 19 -9.79 -2.64 5.88
CA LEU A 19 -11.17 -2.98 5.53
C LEU A 19 -11.90 -1.72 5.06
N ILE A 20 -12.44 -1.77 3.86
CA ILE A 20 -13.24 -0.69 3.28
C ILE A 20 -14.67 -1.21 3.14
N GLN A 21 -15.64 -0.47 3.66
CA GLN A 21 -17.06 -0.82 3.63
C GLN A 21 -17.85 0.29 2.94
N GLY A 22 -18.57 -0.04 1.88
CA GLY A 22 -19.34 0.92 1.08
C GLY A 22 -20.09 0.17 -0.03
N GLY A 23 -21.07 0.80 -0.68
CA GLY A 23 -21.79 0.18 -1.80
C GLY A 23 -22.49 -1.16 -1.51
N GLY A 24 -22.69 -1.54 -0.24
CA GLY A 24 -23.19 -2.86 0.16
C GLY A 24 -22.13 -3.97 0.25
N GLU A 25 -20.86 -3.65 0.02
CA GLU A 25 -19.75 -4.61 -0.03
C GLU A 25 -18.73 -4.40 1.11
N ARG A 26 -17.85 -5.40 1.28
CA ARG A 26 -16.70 -5.34 2.17
C ARG A 26 -15.45 -5.71 1.39
N VAL A 27 -14.56 -4.74 1.21
CA VAL A 27 -13.30 -4.90 0.49
C VAL A 27 -12.17 -4.97 1.51
N LEU A 28 -11.44 -6.09 1.53
CA LEU A 28 -10.22 -6.23 2.32
C LEU A 28 -9.02 -5.93 1.43
N VAL A 29 -8.12 -5.07 1.86
CA VAL A 29 -6.94 -4.66 1.09
C VAL A 29 -5.68 -5.07 1.84
N ALA A 30 -4.71 -5.67 1.14
CA ALA A 30 -3.38 -5.98 1.64
C ALA A 30 -2.33 -5.55 0.61
N ALA A 31 -1.27 -4.85 1.03
CA ALA A 31 -0.21 -4.37 0.15
C ALA A 31 1.11 -5.10 0.42
N ASP A 32 1.98 -5.20 -0.58
CA ASP A 32 3.40 -5.57 -0.41
C ASP A 32 3.61 -6.93 0.30
N LEU A 33 3.09 -8.00 -0.30
CA LEU A 33 3.27 -9.36 0.21
C LEU A 33 4.68 -9.90 -0.11
N HIS A 34 5.20 -9.59 -1.29
CA HIS A 34 6.48 -10.08 -1.80
C HIS A 34 6.66 -11.58 -1.54
N ILE A 35 5.73 -12.41 -2.01
CA ILE A 35 5.91 -13.86 -2.05
C ILE A 35 7.18 -14.15 -2.85
N GLY A 36 8.08 -14.98 -2.33
CA GLY A 36 9.39 -15.23 -2.95
C GLY A 36 10.54 -14.38 -2.41
N TRP A 37 10.32 -13.48 -1.44
CA TRP A 37 11.38 -12.62 -0.89
C TRP A 37 12.58 -13.40 -0.31
N GLU A 38 12.34 -14.62 0.18
CA GLU A 38 13.39 -15.51 0.69
C GLU A 38 14.43 -15.91 -0.37
N ILE A 39 14.09 -15.86 -1.65
CA ILE A 39 15.01 -16.18 -2.75
C ILE A 39 16.20 -15.22 -2.74
N THR A 40 15.95 -13.93 -2.49
CA THR A 40 17.00 -12.90 -2.41
C THR A 40 18.02 -13.23 -1.32
N LEU A 41 17.56 -13.75 -0.17
CA LEU A 41 18.46 -14.18 0.92
C LEU A 41 19.28 -15.41 0.57
N SER A 42 18.70 -16.34 -0.19
CA SER A 42 19.41 -17.56 -0.60
C SER A 42 20.66 -17.25 -1.44
N GLY A 43 20.63 -16.16 -2.23
CA GLY A 43 21.79 -15.66 -2.98
C GLY A 43 22.94 -15.17 -2.09
N TYR A 44 22.66 -14.84 -0.82
CA TYR A 44 23.65 -14.48 0.19
C TYR A 44 24.01 -15.65 1.13
N GLY A 45 23.59 -16.88 0.80
CA GLY A 45 23.84 -18.07 1.62
C GLY A 45 22.92 -18.20 2.83
N ILE A 46 21.88 -17.38 2.94
CA ILE A 46 20.90 -17.43 4.04
C ILE A 46 19.66 -18.16 3.53
N TYR A 47 19.43 -19.37 4.02
CA TYR A 47 18.27 -20.17 3.63
C TYR A 47 17.07 -19.91 4.55
N VAL A 48 16.01 -19.33 3.99
CA VAL A 48 14.72 -19.16 4.67
C VAL A 48 13.66 -19.96 3.90
N PRO A 49 12.89 -20.85 4.55
CA PRO A 49 11.80 -21.55 3.87
C PRO A 49 10.72 -20.58 3.38
N SER A 50 10.03 -20.95 2.29
CA SER A 50 8.91 -20.16 1.75
C SER A 50 7.93 -19.73 2.84
N GLN A 51 7.59 -18.45 2.84
CA GLN A 51 6.62 -17.87 3.77
C GLN A 51 5.19 -17.84 3.20
N ALA A 52 4.96 -18.28 1.95
CA ALA A 52 3.66 -18.19 1.28
C ALA A 52 2.52 -18.84 2.10
N LYS A 53 2.74 -20.06 2.61
CA LYS A 53 1.77 -20.77 3.47
C LYS A 53 1.48 -20.01 4.78
N ARG A 54 2.46 -19.29 5.33
CA ARG A 54 2.26 -18.45 6.52
C ARG A 54 1.40 -17.23 6.21
N PHE A 55 1.63 -16.59 5.06
CA PHE A 55 0.81 -15.48 4.58
C PHE A 55 -0.62 -15.93 4.31
N LEU A 56 -0.81 -17.07 3.64
CA LEU A 56 -2.12 -17.67 3.38
C LEU A 56 -2.89 -17.91 4.68
N ARG A 57 -2.28 -18.58 5.66
CA ARG A 57 -2.92 -18.84 6.97
C ARG A 57 -3.35 -17.55 7.67
N ARG A 58 -2.55 -16.49 7.56
CA ARG A 58 -2.84 -15.18 8.15
C ARG A 58 -4.02 -14.51 7.45
N ILE A 59 -4.01 -14.43 6.12
CA ILE A 59 -5.12 -13.89 5.31
C ILE A 59 -6.40 -14.70 5.53
N ALA A 60 -6.34 -16.02 5.50
CA ALA A 60 -7.49 -16.90 5.75
C ALA A 60 -8.10 -16.69 7.14
N ARG A 61 -7.29 -16.39 8.17
CA ARG A 61 -7.81 -16.02 9.50
C ARG A 61 -8.56 -14.69 9.47
N ILE A 62 -8.02 -13.70 8.76
CA ILE A 62 -8.63 -12.37 8.62
C ILE A 62 -9.94 -12.49 7.84
N ILE A 63 -9.95 -13.19 6.70
CA ILE A 63 -11.14 -13.45 5.88
C ILE A 63 -12.24 -14.11 6.71
N ARG A 64 -11.94 -15.17 7.47
CA ARG A 64 -12.95 -15.83 8.33
C ARG A 64 -13.57 -14.90 9.38
N ARG A 65 -12.77 -13.97 9.92
CA ARG A 65 -13.21 -13.00 10.93
C ARG A 65 -14.03 -11.86 10.31
N VAL A 66 -13.58 -11.34 9.18
CA VAL A 66 -14.07 -10.10 8.57
C VAL A 66 -15.16 -10.35 7.52
N LYS A 67 -15.13 -11.53 6.89
CA LYS A 67 -16.01 -11.98 5.80
C LYS A 67 -16.10 -10.94 4.66
N PRO A 68 -14.97 -10.50 4.08
CA PRO A 68 -15.01 -9.62 2.91
C PRO A 68 -15.62 -10.35 1.71
N SER A 69 -16.32 -9.62 0.84
CA SER A 69 -16.75 -10.12 -0.47
C SER A 69 -15.59 -10.04 -1.47
N THR A 70 -14.73 -9.01 -1.33
CA THR A 70 -13.61 -8.75 -2.24
C THR A 70 -12.30 -8.68 -1.47
N LEU A 71 -11.25 -9.34 -1.96
CA LEU A 71 -9.87 -9.14 -1.51
C LEU A 71 -9.06 -8.45 -2.61
N VAL A 72 -8.40 -7.35 -2.25
CA VAL A 72 -7.50 -6.59 -3.13
C VAL A 72 -6.07 -6.75 -2.65
N PHE A 73 -5.20 -7.24 -3.54
CA PHE A 73 -3.75 -7.16 -3.38
C PHE A 73 -3.24 -5.87 -4.02
N LEU A 74 -2.81 -4.91 -3.20
CA LEU A 74 -2.39 -3.57 -3.62
C LEU A 74 -0.91 -3.53 -3.98
N GLY A 75 -0.57 -4.31 -5.00
CA GLY A 75 0.74 -4.43 -5.62
C GLY A 75 1.79 -5.12 -4.76
N ASP A 76 2.89 -5.45 -5.45
CA ASP A 76 4.02 -6.23 -4.97
C ASP A 76 3.56 -7.54 -4.31
N LEU A 77 2.71 -8.30 -5.02
CA LEU A 77 2.28 -9.63 -4.61
C LEU A 77 3.45 -10.61 -4.63
N LYS A 78 4.28 -10.57 -5.70
CA LYS A 78 5.53 -11.33 -5.82
C LYS A 78 6.77 -10.48 -5.57
N HIS A 79 7.94 -11.10 -5.42
CA HIS A 79 9.16 -10.40 -5.08
C HIS A 79 10.11 -10.16 -6.25
N THR A 80 10.27 -11.09 -7.19
CA THR A 80 11.31 -10.95 -8.21
C THR A 80 10.92 -9.93 -9.28
N ILE A 81 11.80 -8.95 -9.53
CA ILE A 81 11.68 -8.04 -10.67
C ILE A 81 12.26 -8.74 -11.91
N GLY A 82 11.45 -8.93 -12.96
CA GLY A 82 11.88 -9.60 -14.19
C GLY A 82 11.68 -11.12 -14.14
N LYS A 83 12.73 -11.91 -14.42
CA LYS A 83 12.62 -13.38 -14.56
C LYS A 83 12.13 -14.03 -13.26
N LEU A 84 10.96 -14.66 -13.35
CA LEU A 84 10.30 -15.36 -12.25
C LEU A 84 11.20 -16.41 -11.59
N GLY A 85 11.24 -16.39 -10.25
CA GLY A 85 11.94 -17.39 -9.46
C GLY A 85 11.22 -18.74 -9.44
N LYS A 86 11.96 -19.85 -9.31
CA LYS A 86 11.36 -21.21 -9.28
C LYS A 86 10.33 -21.40 -8.18
N SER A 87 10.52 -20.79 -7.00
CA SER A 87 9.53 -20.91 -5.91
C SER A 87 8.28 -20.06 -6.16
N GLU A 88 8.40 -18.89 -6.79
CA GLU A 88 7.24 -18.05 -7.13
C GLU A 88 6.28 -18.76 -8.10
N TRP A 89 6.82 -19.53 -9.05
CA TRP A 89 6.04 -20.37 -9.98
C TRP A 89 5.16 -21.42 -9.28
N MET A 90 5.50 -21.80 -8.05
CA MET A 90 4.70 -22.73 -7.26
C MET A 90 3.84 -21.99 -6.24
N ASP A 91 4.46 -21.09 -5.48
CA ASP A 91 3.86 -20.47 -4.31
C ASP A 91 2.77 -19.45 -4.66
N VAL A 92 2.94 -18.66 -5.73
CA VAL A 92 1.96 -17.62 -6.10
C VAL A 92 0.66 -18.25 -6.62
N PRO A 93 0.67 -19.20 -7.58
CA PRO A 93 -0.55 -19.88 -8.01
C PRO A 93 -1.25 -20.63 -6.87
N GLU A 94 -0.52 -21.42 -6.06
CA GLU A 94 -1.10 -22.15 -4.92
C GLU A 94 -1.75 -21.20 -3.91
N PHE A 95 -1.09 -20.08 -3.63
CA PHE A 95 -1.62 -19.05 -2.74
C PHE A 95 -2.89 -18.40 -3.29
N LEU A 96 -2.91 -18.01 -4.57
CA LEU A 96 -4.04 -17.35 -5.21
C LEU A 96 -5.25 -18.28 -5.33
N GLU A 97 -5.06 -19.54 -5.73
CA GLU A 97 -6.14 -20.54 -5.78
C GLU A 97 -6.78 -20.74 -4.40
N ALA A 98 -5.95 -20.86 -3.37
CA ALA A 98 -6.44 -21.04 -2.01
C ALA A 98 -7.26 -19.81 -1.55
N VAL A 99 -6.78 -18.60 -1.79
CA VAL A 99 -7.48 -17.37 -1.39
C VAL A 99 -8.78 -17.15 -2.17
N LYS A 100 -8.76 -17.40 -3.48
CA LYS A 100 -9.94 -17.32 -4.35
C LYS A 100 -11.07 -18.20 -3.86
N SER A 101 -10.77 -19.39 -3.30
CA SER A 101 -11.80 -20.26 -2.72
C SER A 101 -12.49 -19.72 -1.45
N MET A 102 -12.03 -18.58 -0.91
CA MET A 102 -12.49 -18.03 0.38
C MET A 102 -13.28 -16.72 0.26
N VAL A 103 -13.29 -16.07 -0.90
CA VAL A 103 -13.97 -14.78 -1.17
C VAL A 103 -14.59 -14.80 -2.55
N ASP A 104 -15.59 -13.94 -2.78
CA ASP A 104 -16.32 -13.92 -4.05
C ASP A 104 -15.46 -13.34 -5.20
N ARG A 105 -14.58 -12.38 -4.87
CA ARG A 105 -13.72 -11.71 -5.85
C ARG A 105 -12.31 -11.47 -5.30
N VAL A 106 -11.29 -11.75 -6.12
CA VAL A 106 -9.89 -11.41 -5.86
C VAL A 106 -9.41 -10.47 -6.95
N VAL A 107 -8.79 -9.37 -6.54
CA VAL A 107 -8.27 -8.32 -7.44
C VAL A 107 -6.79 -8.08 -7.13
N ILE A 108 -5.96 -8.02 -8.16
CA ILE A 108 -4.55 -7.63 -8.07
C ILE A 108 -4.40 -6.29 -8.78
N VAL A 109 -3.96 -5.28 -8.04
CA VAL A 109 -3.50 -4.00 -8.60
C VAL A 109 -1.99 -4.06 -8.74
N PRO A 110 -1.42 -4.21 -9.95
CA PRO A 110 0.01 -4.52 -10.09
C PRO A 110 0.94 -3.45 -9.49
N GLY A 111 1.94 -3.91 -8.72
CA GLY A 111 3.07 -3.12 -8.26
C GLY A 111 4.27 -3.19 -9.21
N ASN A 112 5.39 -2.57 -8.84
CA ASN A 112 6.59 -2.61 -9.67
C ASN A 112 7.30 -3.98 -9.64
N HIS A 113 7.01 -4.83 -8.66
CA HIS A 113 7.50 -6.20 -8.61
C HIS A 113 6.61 -7.19 -9.37
N ASP A 114 5.41 -6.80 -9.80
CA ASP A 114 4.42 -7.71 -10.39
C ASP A 114 4.50 -7.80 -11.93
N GLY A 115 5.67 -7.55 -12.52
CA GLY A 115 5.87 -7.82 -13.96
C GLY A 115 5.64 -9.30 -14.29
N ASP A 116 4.91 -9.60 -15.37
CA ASP A 116 4.51 -10.95 -15.79
C ASP A 116 3.67 -11.72 -14.75
N ILE A 117 2.95 -11.02 -13.87
CA ILE A 117 2.08 -11.64 -12.86
C ILE A 117 0.94 -12.45 -13.48
N GLU A 118 0.52 -12.11 -14.70
CA GLU A 118 -0.49 -12.82 -15.49
C GLU A 118 -0.12 -14.30 -15.65
N ALA A 119 1.17 -14.61 -15.82
CA ALA A 119 1.65 -15.99 -15.98
C ALA A 119 1.52 -16.84 -14.71
N LEU A 120 1.36 -16.20 -13.53
CA LEU A 120 1.23 -16.86 -12.22
C LEU A 120 -0.21 -16.82 -11.69
N THR A 121 -1.11 -16.14 -12.38
CA THR A 121 -2.43 -15.80 -11.86
C THR A 121 -3.50 -16.68 -12.50
N PRO A 122 -4.35 -17.37 -11.71
CA PRO A 122 -5.50 -18.11 -12.24
C PRO A 122 -6.49 -17.23 -12.99
N GLU A 123 -7.22 -17.78 -13.97
CA GLU A 123 -8.12 -17.03 -14.86
C GLU A 123 -9.22 -16.21 -14.14
N ASP A 124 -9.73 -16.71 -13.00
CA ASP A 124 -10.80 -16.04 -12.25
C ASP A 124 -10.28 -15.01 -11.22
N VAL A 125 -8.98 -14.74 -11.20
CA VAL A 125 -8.41 -13.64 -10.41
C VAL A 125 -8.24 -12.43 -11.32
N GLU A 126 -8.86 -11.32 -10.95
CA GLU A 126 -8.82 -10.10 -11.74
C GLU A 126 -7.48 -9.39 -11.57
N ILE A 127 -6.81 -9.10 -12.68
CA ILE A 127 -5.61 -8.26 -12.71
C ILE A 127 -5.98 -6.94 -13.37
N THR A 128 -5.76 -5.85 -12.68
CA THR A 128 -6.10 -4.52 -13.16
C THR A 128 -4.91 -3.89 -13.87
N GLU A 129 -5.14 -2.76 -14.53
CA GLU A 129 -4.02 -1.90 -14.91
C GLU A 129 -3.31 -1.33 -13.66
N SER A 130 -2.01 -1.05 -13.78
CA SER A 130 -1.18 -0.55 -12.67
C SER A 130 -1.58 0.83 -12.12
N GLY A 131 -2.40 1.56 -12.88
CA GLY A 131 -2.94 2.86 -12.46
C GLY A 131 -3.99 2.80 -11.35
N GLY A 132 -4.41 1.60 -10.92
CA GLY A 132 -5.30 1.43 -9.76
C GLY A 132 -6.79 1.30 -10.10
N ILE A 133 -7.61 1.23 -9.04
CA ILE A 133 -9.06 1.03 -9.09
C ILE A 133 -9.82 2.05 -8.23
N ASP A 134 -11.00 2.41 -8.72
CA ASP A 134 -11.96 3.27 -8.03
C ASP A 134 -12.98 2.39 -7.28
N LEU A 135 -13.18 2.68 -6.00
CA LEU A 135 -14.28 2.15 -5.21
C LEU A 135 -15.33 3.24 -4.95
N TRP A 136 -16.43 3.13 -5.70
CA TRP A 136 -17.68 3.90 -5.55
C TRP A 136 -17.53 5.43 -5.68
N GLY A 137 -16.52 5.91 -6.41
CA GLY A 137 -16.19 7.33 -6.56
C GLY A 137 -15.66 7.98 -5.29
N GLU A 138 -15.38 7.20 -4.24
CA GLU A 138 -15.01 7.70 -2.91
C GLU A 138 -13.60 7.31 -2.49
N VAL A 139 -13.13 6.11 -2.88
CA VAL A 139 -11.81 5.60 -2.50
C VAL A 139 -11.02 5.09 -3.70
N GLY A 140 -9.88 5.72 -3.98
CA GLY A 140 -8.95 5.29 -5.02
C GLY A 140 -7.85 4.40 -4.44
N LEU A 141 -7.68 3.20 -4.99
CA LEU A 141 -6.62 2.25 -4.59
C LEU A 141 -5.58 2.14 -5.70
N PHE A 142 -4.32 2.41 -5.40
CA PHE A 142 -3.19 2.25 -6.33
C PHE A 142 -1.93 1.84 -5.58
N HIS A 143 -0.97 1.16 -6.22
CA HIS A 143 0.22 0.69 -5.49
C HIS A 143 1.13 1.85 -5.03
N GLY A 144 1.36 2.82 -5.92
CA GLY A 144 2.11 4.05 -5.61
C GLY A 144 3.55 4.11 -6.15
N HIS A 145 4.00 3.13 -6.92
CA HIS A 145 5.24 3.19 -7.70
C HIS A 145 5.11 4.07 -8.97
N SER A 146 3.89 4.16 -9.51
CA SER A 146 3.50 4.91 -10.70
C SER A 146 2.38 5.91 -10.36
N TRP A 147 2.06 6.79 -11.32
CA TRP A 147 0.92 7.69 -11.17
C TRP A 147 -0.39 6.89 -11.24
N PRO A 148 -1.35 7.13 -10.32
CA PRO A 148 -2.69 6.57 -10.48
C PRO A 148 -3.35 7.07 -11.77
N LYS A 149 -4.37 6.36 -12.23
CA LYS A 149 -5.23 6.84 -13.31
C LYS A 149 -5.84 8.19 -12.92
N PRO A 150 -5.99 9.15 -13.85
CA PRO A 150 -6.60 10.44 -13.57
C PRO A 150 -7.90 10.29 -12.78
N GLU A 151 -8.82 9.43 -13.23
CA GLU A 151 -10.13 9.19 -12.60
C GLU A 151 -10.07 9.01 -11.07
N LEU A 152 -8.99 8.43 -10.52
CA LEU A 152 -8.84 8.22 -9.08
C LEU A 152 -8.76 9.51 -8.27
N PHE A 153 -8.34 10.64 -8.84
CA PHE A 153 -8.31 11.88 -8.04
C PHE A 153 -9.70 12.52 -7.85
N ASN A 154 -10.75 12.00 -8.49
CA ASN A 154 -12.14 12.32 -8.14
C ASN A 154 -12.54 11.70 -6.79
N CYS A 155 -11.83 10.65 -6.35
CA CYS A 155 -12.06 10.03 -5.05
C CYS A 155 -11.60 10.96 -3.93
N ARG A 156 -12.37 11.05 -2.85
CA ARG A 156 -12.02 11.84 -1.66
C ARG A 156 -10.79 11.31 -0.94
N THR A 157 -10.63 9.99 -0.88
CA THR A 157 -9.50 9.33 -0.21
C THR A 157 -8.73 8.45 -1.17
N LEU A 158 -7.41 8.59 -1.17
CA LEU A 158 -6.48 7.74 -1.88
C LEU A 158 -5.80 6.79 -0.90
N VAL A 159 -5.54 5.56 -1.32
CA VAL A 159 -4.83 4.54 -0.53
C VAL A 159 -3.72 3.93 -1.37
N MET A 160 -2.52 3.84 -0.79
CA MET A 160 -1.35 3.25 -1.44
C MET A 160 -0.50 2.37 -0.52
N GLY A 161 0.36 1.53 -1.11
CA GLY A 161 1.39 0.74 -0.43
C GLY A 161 2.79 1.25 -0.78
N HIS A 162 3.63 0.35 -1.32
CA HIS A 162 4.90 0.60 -2.01
C HIS A 162 6.06 1.10 -1.14
N ILE A 163 5.86 2.16 -0.35
CA ILE A 163 6.97 2.80 0.37
C ILE A 163 7.31 2.13 1.71
N HIS A 164 6.48 1.17 2.13
CA HIS A 164 6.61 0.39 3.37
C HIS A 164 6.88 1.31 4.59
N PRO A 165 5.95 2.23 4.92
CA PRO A 165 6.20 3.27 5.91
C PRO A 165 6.57 2.68 7.29
N ALA A 166 7.61 3.26 7.90
CA ALA A 166 8.10 2.86 9.21
C ALA A 166 8.68 4.05 9.99
N VAL A 167 8.85 3.87 11.30
CA VAL A 167 9.52 4.80 12.22
C VAL A 167 10.67 4.07 12.89
N THR A 168 11.83 4.70 12.95
CA THR A 168 12.98 4.23 13.74
C THR A 168 12.89 4.80 15.16
N PHE A 169 12.88 3.92 16.14
CA PHE A 169 13.06 4.24 17.56
C PHE A 169 14.49 3.97 18.00
N ARG A 170 14.96 4.70 19.01
CA ARG A 170 16.24 4.46 19.68
C ARG A 170 16.00 4.27 21.18
N ASP A 171 16.67 3.29 21.78
CA ASP A 171 16.68 3.15 23.24
C ASP A 171 17.88 3.88 23.87
N ARG A 172 17.98 3.82 25.20
CA ARG A 172 19.06 4.44 25.98
C ARG A 172 20.44 3.83 25.72
N PHE A 173 20.51 2.68 25.05
CA PHE A 173 21.75 2.02 24.64
C PHE A 173 22.04 2.25 23.15
N SER A 174 21.33 3.16 22.50
CA SER A 174 21.44 3.47 21.07
C SER A 174 21.06 2.31 20.14
N ASN A 175 20.31 1.31 20.64
CA ASN A 175 19.76 0.27 19.78
C ASN A 175 18.66 0.86 18.90
N ARG A 176 18.72 0.57 17.61
CA ARG A 176 17.74 1.05 16.62
C ARG A 176 16.67 -0.01 16.40
N PHE A 177 15.41 0.39 16.57
CA PHE A 177 14.24 -0.46 16.33
C PHE A 177 13.37 0.16 15.26
N LEU A 178 13.28 -0.51 14.11
CA LEU A 178 12.32 -0.11 13.08
C LEU A 178 10.94 -0.70 13.41
N ARG A 179 9.89 0.12 13.30
CA ARG A 179 8.49 -0.29 13.44
C ARG A 179 7.67 0.21 12.26
N ARG A 180 6.94 -0.69 11.61
CA ARG A 180 6.00 -0.33 10.54
C ARG A 180 4.85 0.49 11.11
N VAL A 181 4.40 1.47 10.33
CA VAL A 181 3.31 2.37 10.71
C VAL A 181 2.30 2.49 9.59
N TRP A 182 1.07 2.85 9.94
CA TRP A 182 0.13 3.47 9.03
C TRP A 182 0.40 4.97 8.96
N VAL A 183 0.23 5.55 7.77
CA VAL A 183 0.32 7.00 7.59
C VAL A 183 -1.02 7.50 7.09
N LYS A 184 -1.53 8.58 7.69
CA LYS A 184 -2.66 9.34 7.18
C LYS A 184 -2.21 10.78 6.99
N ALA A 185 -2.20 11.23 5.74
CA ALA A 185 -1.76 12.56 5.35
C ALA A 185 -2.90 13.28 4.61
N ASP A 186 -2.94 14.60 4.74
CA ASP A 186 -3.84 15.43 3.94
C ASP A 186 -3.20 15.77 2.59
N ILE A 187 -4.04 15.98 1.59
CA ILE A 187 -3.68 16.37 0.23
C ILE A 187 -4.26 17.76 -0.01
N ASP A 188 -3.46 18.66 -0.58
CA ASP A 188 -3.93 19.93 -1.15
C ASP A 188 -4.50 19.68 -2.56
N PRO A 189 -5.83 19.72 -2.77
CA PRO A 189 -6.44 19.43 -4.06
C PRO A 189 -6.07 20.46 -5.12
N CYS A 190 -5.91 21.74 -4.74
CA CYS A 190 -5.54 22.83 -5.65
C CYS A 190 -4.11 22.67 -6.16
N CYS A 191 -3.18 22.32 -5.26
CA CYS A 191 -1.81 21.96 -5.63
C CYS A 191 -1.81 20.78 -6.59
N LEU A 192 -2.56 19.71 -6.26
CA LEU A 192 -2.54 18.48 -7.05
C LEU A 192 -3.17 18.68 -8.43
N SER A 193 -4.26 19.46 -8.54
CA SER A 193 -4.85 19.88 -9.82
C SER A 193 -3.82 20.62 -10.67
N SER A 194 -3.19 21.65 -10.09
CA SER A 194 -2.15 22.43 -10.78
C SER A 194 -0.96 21.58 -11.23
N TYR A 195 -0.56 20.60 -10.42
CA TYR A 195 0.54 19.69 -10.75
C TYR A 195 0.17 18.75 -11.90
N ILE A 196 -1.04 18.17 -11.85
CA ILE A 196 -1.55 17.27 -12.89
C ILE A 196 -1.73 18.06 -14.19
N GLU A 197 -2.34 19.24 -14.19
CA GLU A 197 -2.51 20.08 -15.38
C GLU A 197 -1.17 20.38 -16.06
N LYS A 198 -0.16 20.79 -15.30
CA LYS A 198 1.21 21.04 -15.81
C LYS A 198 1.83 19.81 -16.49
N ARG A 199 1.48 18.62 -16.03
CA ARG A 199 1.99 17.34 -16.56
C ARG A 199 1.10 16.76 -17.68
N ALA A 200 -0.21 17.01 -17.61
CA ALA A 200 -1.26 16.55 -18.51
C ALA A 200 -1.44 17.44 -19.74
N LEU A 201 -0.89 18.67 -19.73
CA LEU A 201 -0.60 19.49 -20.92
C LEU A 201 0.20 18.74 -22.00
N ALA A 202 0.73 17.55 -21.69
CA ALA A 202 1.31 16.64 -22.66
C ALA A 202 0.31 15.70 -23.36
N LYS A 203 -0.89 15.37 -22.83
CA LYS A 203 -1.68 14.23 -23.38
C LYS A 203 -3.22 14.22 -23.37
N ARG A 204 -4.02 15.10 -22.74
CA ARG A 204 -5.50 15.15 -22.95
C ARG A 204 -6.19 16.38 -22.32
N LYS A 205 -7.22 16.91 -23.01
CA LYS A 205 -8.14 18.00 -22.57
C LYS A 205 -9.46 17.39 -22.09
N GLU A 206 -9.47 16.66 -20.99
CA GLU A 206 -10.71 16.36 -20.28
C GLU A 206 -10.73 17.22 -19.03
N ASP A 207 -11.85 17.90 -18.77
CA ASP A 207 -12.05 18.64 -17.53
C ASP A 207 -12.06 17.62 -16.40
N PHE A 208 -11.01 17.65 -15.59
CA PHE A 208 -10.77 16.69 -14.55
C PHE A 208 -10.77 17.40 -13.19
N GLU A 209 -11.70 17.02 -12.31
CA GLU A 209 -11.89 17.67 -11.01
C GLU A 209 -11.11 16.91 -9.92
N VAL A 210 -10.06 17.53 -9.37
CA VAL A 210 -9.35 16.93 -8.23
C VAL A 210 -10.13 17.18 -6.95
N ARG A 211 -10.62 16.10 -6.33
CA ARG A 211 -11.33 16.09 -5.04
C ARG A 211 -10.59 15.32 -3.94
N SER A 212 -9.43 14.74 -4.24
CA SER A 212 -8.64 14.00 -3.27
C SER A 212 -8.10 14.92 -2.18
N GLU A 213 -8.54 14.69 -0.95
CA GLU A 213 -8.17 15.46 0.24
C GLU A 213 -7.30 14.65 1.20
N ARG A 214 -7.22 13.32 1.02
CA ARG A 214 -6.55 12.43 1.96
C ARG A 214 -5.78 11.32 1.27
N LEU A 215 -4.58 11.04 1.78
CA LEU A 215 -3.77 9.88 1.44
C LEU A 215 -3.61 8.98 2.66
N ILE A 216 -3.91 7.69 2.50
CA ILE A 216 -3.55 6.64 3.46
C ILE A 216 -2.42 5.81 2.85
N ILE A 217 -1.33 5.66 3.58
CA ILE A 217 -0.22 4.79 3.18
C ILE A 217 -0.23 3.56 4.08
N MET A 218 -0.43 2.42 3.47
CA MET A 218 -0.50 1.12 4.13
C MET A 218 0.92 0.64 4.49
N PRO A 219 1.11 0.07 5.68
CA PRO A 219 2.30 -0.71 5.98
C PRO A 219 2.32 -1.98 5.11
N SER A 220 3.51 -2.48 4.79
CA SER A 220 3.65 -3.74 4.07
C SER A 220 2.98 -4.88 4.83
N PHE A 221 2.36 -5.83 4.11
CA PHE A 221 1.79 -7.01 4.74
C PHE A 221 2.90 -7.90 5.30
N ASN A 222 3.93 -8.10 4.49
CA ASN A 222 5.10 -8.88 4.83
C ASN A 222 6.02 -8.12 5.80
N GLY A 223 6.13 -8.66 7.02
CA GLY A 223 6.92 -8.06 8.10
C GLY A 223 8.43 -8.19 7.95
N PHE A 224 8.91 -8.89 6.92
CA PHE A 224 10.34 -8.98 6.59
C PHE A 224 10.79 -7.90 5.61
N MET A 225 9.85 -7.18 4.99
CA MET A 225 10.22 -6.08 4.10
C MET A 225 10.88 -4.95 4.86
N LYS A 226 11.95 -4.42 4.28
CA LYS A 226 12.67 -3.27 4.83
C LYS A 226 11.77 -2.04 4.72
N GLY A 227 11.26 -1.58 5.85
CA GLY A 227 10.47 -0.35 5.91
C GLY A 227 11.32 0.90 5.66
N ARG A 228 10.68 1.95 5.16
CA ARG A 228 11.27 3.28 5.02
C ARG A 228 11.07 4.09 6.30
N ALA A 229 12.17 4.39 6.99
CA ALA A 229 12.16 5.21 8.21
C ALA A 229 11.81 6.67 7.88
N LEU A 230 10.54 7.04 8.04
CA LEU A 230 10.04 8.37 7.70
C LEU A 230 10.66 9.46 8.58
N ASN A 231 10.91 9.16 9.85
CA ASN A 231 11.50 10.11 10.81
C ASN A 231 13.02 10.30 10.65
N GLU A 232 13.71 9.45 9.89
CA GLU A 232 15.14 9.64 9.57
C GLU A 232 15.35 10.14 8.14
N ALA A 233 14.32 10.12 7.28
CA ALA A 233 14.40 10.61 5.91
C ALA A 233 14.51 12.14 5.85
N THR A 234 15.23 12.68 4.87
CA THR A 234 15.25 14.11 4.60
C THR A 234 13.95 14.58 3.91
N SER A 235 13.64 15.87 4.00
CA SER A 235 12.49 16.45 3.26
C SER A 235 12.63 16.28 1.73
N GLU A 236 13.86 16.22 1.21
CA GLU A 236 14.09 15.89 -0.20
C GLU A 236 13.68 14.45 -0.53
N GLU A 237 14.03 13.50 0.32
CA GLU A 237 13.71 12.07 0.17
C GLU A 237 12.22 11.80 0.31
N LEU A 238 11.51 12.54 1.16
CA LEU A 238 10.05 12.45 1.27
C LEU A 238 9.32 13.27 0.20
N GLY A 239 9.99 14.24 -0.42
CA GLY A 239 9.47 15.08 -1.50
C GLY A 239 10.04 14.69 -2.87
N VAL A 240 10.90 15.55 -3.44
CA VAL A 240 11.35 15.48 -4.85
C VAL A 240 12.07 14.18 -5.25
N LYS A 241 12.73 13.51 -4.30
CA LYS A 241 13.41 12.22 -4.48
C LYS A 241 12.57 11.06 -3.95
N ALA A 242 11.31 11.28 -3.60
CA ALA A 242 10.44 10.20 -3.18
C ALA A 242 10.26 9.18 -4.30
N ILE A 243 10.28 7.92 -3.89
CA ILE A 243 10.09 6.78 -4.79
C ILE A 243 8.66 6.76 -5.37
N SER A 244 7.71 7.39 -4.69
CA SER A 244 6.34 7.55 -5.16
C SER A 244 6.13 8.89 -5.89
N PRO A 245 5.55 8.89 -7.11
CA PRO A 245 5.27 10.13 -7.84
C PRO A 245 4.27 11.07 -7.16
N ILE A 246 3.26 10.53 -6.43
CA ILE A 246 2.30 11.39 -5.71
C ILE A 246 2.99 12.19 -4.59
N LEU A 247 3.95 11.59 -3.91
CA LEU A 247 4.74 12.27 -2.88
C LEU A 247 5.71 13.29 -3.49
N ARG A 248 6.28 12.99 -4.67
CA ARG A 248 7.10 13.95 -5.44
C ARG A 248 6.34 15.21 -5.87
N SER A 249 5.02 15.16 -5.93
CA SER A 249 4.21 16.35 -6.26
C SER A 249 4.31 17.46 -5.21
N ARG A 250 4.68 17.12 -3.97
CA ARG A 250 4.64 18.01 -2.78
C ARG A 250 3.24 18.54 -2.45
N CYS A 251 2.19 17.96 -3.02
CA CYS A 251 0.82 18.29 -2.67
C CYS A 251 0.27 17.44 -1.51
N VAL A 252 1.08 16.51 -1.00
CA VAL A 252 0.77 15.70 0.20
C VAL A 252 1.54 16.28 1.38
N ASP A 253 0.84 16.66 2.44
CA ASP A 253 1.47 17.16 3.66
C ASP A 253 1.97 15.98 4.52
N ILE A 254 3.17 15.51 4.19
CA ILE A 254 3.81 14.39 4.89
C ILE A 254 4.33 14.78 6.28
N GLU A 255 4.80 16.01 6.48
CA GLU A 255 5.35 16.42 7.79
C GLU A 255 4.25 16.48 8.87
N ASN A 256 3.03 16.90 8.52
CA ASN A 256 1.88 16.90 9.43
C ASN A 256 1.04 15.61 9.34
N SER A 257 1.61 14.52 8.79
CA SER A 257 0.89 13.25 8.68
C SER A 257 0.80 12.51 10.02
N GLU A 258 -0.38 11.96 10.29
CA GLU A 258 -0.64 11.12 11.47
C GLU A 258 0.01 9.75 11.31
N LEU A 259 0.73 9.30 12.34
CA LEU A 259 1.40 8.00 12.36
C LEU A 259 0.76 7.06 13.39
N TYR A 260 0.43 5.84 12.97
CA TYR A 260 -0.11 4.81 13.87
C TYR A 260 0.72 3.53 13.78
N LEU A 261 1.12 2.97 14.92
CA LEU A 261 1.71 1.63 14.97
C LEU A 261 0.70 0.57 14.55
N LEU A 262 1.20 -0.62 14.22
CA LEU A 262 0.33 -1.74 13.85
C LEU A 262 -0.62 -2.14 14.97
N ASP A 263 -0.33 -1.93 16.23
CA ASP A 263 -1.24 -2.22 17.35
C ASP A 263 -2.30 -1.12 17.58
N GLY A 264 -2.28 -0.05 16.77
CA GLY A 264 -3.22 1.07 16.86
C GLY A 264 -2.75 2.22 17.74
N VAL A 265 -1.56 2.15 18.33
CA VAL A 265 -0.99 3.28 19.09
C VAL A 265 -0.72 4.46 18.15
N PHE A 266 -1.33 5.60 18.45
CA PHE A 266 -1.06 6.86 17.77
C PHE A 266 0.27 7.44 18.28
N LEU A 267 1.20 7.70 17.36
CA LEU A 267 2.53 8.22 17.69
C LEU A 267 2.61 9.75 17.68
N GLY A 268 1.62 10.43 17.12
CA GLY A 268 1.69 11.87 16.81
C GLY A 268 1.88 12.13 15.32
N MET A 269 2.15 13.38 14.99
CA MET A 269 2.51 13.81 13.64
C MET A 269 3.97 13.48 13.32
N LEU A 270 4.31 13.27 12.05
CA LEU A 270 5.68 12.95 11.65
C LEU A 270 6.71 13.99 12.13
N GLY A 271 6.41 15.29 12.01
CA GLY A 271 7.26 16.38 12.49
C GLY A 271 7.56 16.30 13.99
N GLU A 272 6.55 16.00 14.80
CA GLU A 272 6.69 15.83 16.26
C GLU A 272 7.53 14.59 16.59
N VAL A 273 7.28 13.48 15.90
CA VAL A 273 8.04 12.23 16.08
C VAL A 273 9.51 12.43 15.71
N ARG A 274 9.82 13.24 14.68
CA ARG A 274 11.19 13.60 14.31
C ARG A 274 11.90 14.40 15.39
N GLU A 275 11.22 15.39 15.97
CA GLU A 275 11.77 16.21 17.03
C GLU A 275 12.06 15.37 18.29
N ILE A 276 11.14 14.51 18.69
CA ILE A 276 11.32 13.63 19.85
C ILE A 276 12.47 12.64 19.62
N THR A 277 12.55 12.05 18.43
CA THR A 277 13.58 11.05 18.12
C THR A 277 14.96 11.64 17.86
N SER A 278 15.07 12.94 17.59
CA SER A 278 16.36 13.65 17.48
C SER A 278 16.89 14.13 18.84
N VAL A 279 16.00 14.45 19.79
CA VAL A 279 16.37 14.91 21.15
C VAL A 279 16.80 13.75 22.07
N LEU A 280 16.43 12.51 21.75
CA LEU A 280 16.87 11.30 22.46
C LEU A 280 18.29 10.82 22.04
N LEU A 281 19.06 11.70 21.39
CA LEU A 281 20.48 11.53 21.03
C LEU A 281 21.38 12.28 22.01
#